data_AF-R9JL01-F1
#
_entry.id   AF-R9JL01-F1
#
_cell.length_a   1.000
_cell.length_b   1.000
_cell.length_c   1.000
_cell.angle_alpha   90.00
_cell.angle_beta   90.00
_cell.angle_gamma   90.00
#
_symmetry.space_group_name_H-M   'P 1'
#
loop_
_entity.id
_entity.type
_entity.pdbx_description
1 polymer ?
#
loop_
_entity_poly.entity_id
_entity_poly.type
_entity_poly.pdbx_seq_one_letter_code
_entity_poly.pdbx_strand_id
1 'polypeptide(L)'
;MGYEAELLSQINRNCKEFPPYAPLSDYNVFHTLGISAKEVIMCRFLADLLNPEGQHGCGISFLKSFMHDVLNEYSMSDILLARTEVATEYVLDHERRIDIVIQNPRFFIPIEVKIYAAEQEGQCYDYYQYAKNSRLVYLTRFGNVPSEYSRKKKSGTDILPIDRIQCISWAKDICGWLNKLTAQLAEPRMEFVKNAVKNFEEHLLKHLKNL
;
A
#
# COMPACT_ATOMS: atom_id res chain seq x y z
N MET A 1 30.17 -8.38 -26.78
CA MET A 1 30.05 -7.53 -25.56
C MET A 1 30.20 -6.10 -26.02
N GLY A 2 29.13 -5.45 -26.46
CA GLY A 2 29.25 -4.26 -27.31
C GLY A 2 28.09 -3.30 -27.06
N TYR A 3 28.39 -2.02 -27.09
CA TYR A 3 27.48 -0.90 -26.88
C TYR A 3 26.99 -0.67 -25.44
N GLU A 4 26.25 -1.58 -24.81
CA GLU A 4 25.67 -1.33 -23.47
C GLU A 4 26.74 -1.12 -22.39
N ALA A 5 27.77 -1.96 -22.36
CA ALA A 5 28.86 -1.84 -21.39
C ALA A 5 29.68 -0.56 -21.59
N GLU A 6 29.76 -0.09 -22.84
CA GLU A 6 30.50 1.11 -23.23
C GLU A 6 29.71 2.37 -22.86
N LEU A 7 28.39 2.37 -23.12
CA LEU A 7 27.46 3.41 -22.70
C LEU A 7 27.42 3.55 -21.18
N LEU A 8 27.32 2.44 -20.44
CA LEU A 8 27.34 2.45 -18.97
C LEU A 8 28.66 3.00 -18.42
N SER A 9 29.78 2.63 -19.04
CA SER A 9 31.10 3.16 -18.68
C SER A 9 31.19 4.67 -18.92
N GLN A 10 30.55 5.17 -19.98
CA GLN A 10 30.52 6.59 -20.32
C GLN A 10 29.61 7.39 -19.39
N ILE A 11 28.43 6.87 -19.06
CA ILE A 11 27.52 7.46 -18.05
C ILE A 11 28.24 7.55 -16.70
N ASN A 12 28.90 6.47 -16.27
CA ASN A 12 29.58 6.43 -14.98
C ASN A 12 30.77 7.41 -14.92
N ARG A 13 31.45 7.65 -16.04
CA ARG A 13 32.50 8.68 -16.15
C ARG A 13 31.91 10.09 -16.04
N ASN A 14 30.81 10.35 -16.77
CA ASN A 14 30.14 11.64 -16.75
C ASN A 14 29.56 12.00 -15.38
N CYS A 15 29.00 11.03 -14.64
CA CYS A 15 28.50 11.27 -13.27
C CYS A 15 29.60 11.61 -12.26
N LYS A 16 30.87 11.25 -12.54
CA LYS A 16 32.02 11.63 -11.71
C LYS A 16 32.53 13.03 -12.05
N GLU A 17 32.55 13.38 -13.34
CA GLU A 17 32.98 14.70 -13.81
C GLU A 17 31.92 15.79 -13.53
N PHE A 18 30.64 15.43 -13.61
CA PHE A 18 29.50 16.29 -13.35
C PHE A 18 28.64 15.63 -12.26
N PRO A 19 29.00 15.80 -10.98
CA PRO A 19 28.20 15.24 -9.90
C PRO A 19 26.78 15.81 -9.94
N PRO A 20 25.76 15.00 -9.56
CA PRO A 20 24.39 15.47 -9.55
C PRO A 20 24.25 16.71 -8.64
N TYR A 21 23.43 17.66 -9.07
CA TYR A 21 23.20 18.92 -8.37
C TYR A 21 22.65 18.73 -6.94
N ALA A 22 22.01 17.58 -6.70
CA ALA A 22 21.60 17.10 -5.38
C ALA A 22 22.26 15.73 -5.10
N PRO A 23 22.57 15.39 -3.84
CA PRO A 23 23.01 14.07 -3.45
C PRO A 23 22.10 12.96 -3.99
N LEU A 24 22.66 11.80 -4.38
CA LEU A 24 21.87 10.62 -4.75
C LEU A 24 20.91 10.16 -3.64
N SER A 25 21.23 10.46 -2.38
CA SER A 25 20.35 10.23 -1.23
C SER A 25 19.03 11.01 -1.31
N ASP A 26 18.97 12.05 -2.14
CA ASP A 26 17.80 12.92 -2.32
C ASP A 26 16.98 12.51 -3.55
N TYR A 27 17.44 11.53 -4.32
CA TYR A 27 16.70 11.00 -5.47
C TYR A 27 15.52 10.15 -4.99
N ASN A 28 14.32 10.71 -5.12
CA ASN A 28 13.09 10.02 -4.78
C ASN A 28 12.36 9.57 -6.05
N VAL A 29 12.42 8.28 -6.35
CA VAL A 29 11.78 7.68 -7.54
C VAL A 29 10.28 7.97 -7.61
N PHE A 30 9.61 8.11 -6.45
CA PHE A 30 8.20 8.46 -6.40
C PHE A 30 7.96 9.90 -6.88
N HIS A 31 8.85 10.86 -6.57
CA HIS A 31 8.74 12.23 -7.05
C HIS A 31 8.73 12.31 -8.58
N THR A 32 9.60 11.53 -9.23
CA THR A 32 9.70 11.47 -10.70
C THR A 32 8.47 10.83 -11.36
N LEU A 33 7.82 9.87 -10.70
CA LEU A 33 6.70 9.13 -11.28
C LEU A 33 5.34 9.88 -11.20
N GLY A 34 5.25 10.99 -10.45
CA GLY A 34 4.04 11.84 -10.37
C GLY A 34 2.96 11.33 -9.42
N ILE A 35 2.06 12.20 -8.95
CA ILE A 35 1.20 11.97 -7.77
C ILE A 35 0.16 10.84 -7.95
N SER A 36 -0.50 10.75 -9.11
CA SER A 36 -1.47 9.67 -9.40
C SER A 36 -0.78 8.31 -9.58
N ALA A 37 0.43 8.28 -10.13
CA ALA A 37 1.23 7.07 -10.17
C ALA A 37 1.65 6.62 -8.76
N LYS A 38 1.77 7.54 -7.79
CA LYS A 38 2.20 7.19 -6.42
C LYS A 38 1.20 6.35 -5.68
N GLU A 39 -0.10 6.64 -5.73
CA GLU A 39 -1.10 5.78 -5.09
C GLU A 39 -1.04 4.36 -5.66
N VAL A 40 -1.01 4.23 -6.99
CA VAL A 40 -0.87 2.95 -7.68
C VAL A 40 0.42 2.21 -7.28
N ILE A 41 1.56 2.90 -7.24
CA ILE A 41 2.84 2.28 -6.84
C ILE A 41 2.80 1.87 -5.37
N MET A 42 2.21 2.67 -4.48
CA MET A 42 2.07 2.34 -3.06
C MET A 42 1.15 1.14 -2.85
N CYS A 43 0.06 1.05 -3.62
CA CYS A 43 -0.80 -0.13 -3.63
C CYS A 43 -0.04 -1.38 -4.07
N ARG A 44 0.76 -1.29 -5.15
CA ARG A 44 1.60 -2.40 -5.62
C ARG A 44 2.65 -2.81 -4.60
N PHE A 45 3.30 -1.84 -3.94
CA PHE A 45 4.28 -2.11 -2.90
C PHE A 45 3.65 -2.83 -1.70
N LEU A 46 2.54 -2.31 -1.17
CA LEU A 46 1.85 -2.94 -0.05
C LEU A 46 1.29 -4.30 -0.47
N ALA A 47 0.71 -4.42 -1.65
CA ALA A 47 0.22 -5.70 -2.16
C ALA A 47 1.32 -6.75 -2.30
N ASP A 48 2.52 -6.38 -2.81
CA ASP A 48 3.66 -7.30 -2.87
C ASP A 48 4.06 -7.78 -1.48
N LEU A 49 4.19 -6.88 -0.50
CA LEU A 49 4.49 -7.27 0.89
C LEU A 49 3.45 -8.21 1.49
N LEU A 50 2.17 -8.01 1.18
CA LEU A 50 1.08 -8.82 1.71
C LEU A 50 0.88 -10.13 0.95
N ASN A 51 1.47 -10.28 -0.24
CA ASN A 51 1.35 -11.48 -1.05
C ASN A 51 2.27 -12.58 -0.47
N PRO A 52 1.75 -13.76 -0.09
CA PRO A 52 2.59 -14.89 0.32
C PRO A 52 3.64 -15.30 -0.72
N GLU A 53 3.37 -15.05 -2.00
CA GLU A 53 4.26 -15.31 -3.15
C GLU A 53 4.93 -14.02 -3.66
N GLY A 54 4.92 -12.94 -2.86
CA GLY A 54 5.54 -11.66 -3.20
C GLY A 54 7.06 -11.75 -3.39
N GLN A 55 7.62 -10.80 -4.13
CA GLN A 55 9.05 -10.78 -4.50
C GLN A 55 9.99 -10.63 -3.29
N HIS A 56 9.46 -10.19 -2.14
CA HIS A 56 10.20 -10.09 -0.89
C HIS A 56 10.67 -11.45 -0.31
N GLY A 57 10.09 -12.59 -0.74
CA GLY A 57 10.56 -13.93 -0.38
C GLY A 57 10.40 -14.32 1.10
N CYS A 58 9.42 -13.74 1.81
CA CYS A 58 9.17 -13.98 3.25
C CYS A 58 7.97 -14.90 3.52
N GLY A 59 7.40 -15.53 2.48
CA GLY A 59 6.19 -16.33 2.59
C GLY A 59 5.05 -15.55 3.26
N ILE A 60 4.32 -16.22 4.15
CA ILE A 60 3.17 -15.64 4.85
C ILE A 60 3.53 -14.62 5.94
N SER A 61 4.81 -14.35 6.22
CA SER A 61 5.22 -13.65 7.44
C SER A 61 4.66 -12.22 7.53
N PHE A 62 4.78 -11.46 6.44
CA PHE A 62 4.22 -10.11 6.36
C PHE A 62 2.70 -10.13 6.41
N LEU A 63 2.04 -10.98 5.62
CA LEU A 63 0.58 -11.11 5.66
C LEU A 63 0.08 -11.47 7.06
N LYS A 64 0.69 -12.45 7.71
CA LYS A 64 0.33 -12.90 9.06
C LYS A 64 0.45 -11.79 10.08
N SER A 65 1.57 -11.05 10.06
CA SER A 65 1.78 -9.90 10.93
C SER A 65 0.82 -8.76 10.61
N PHE A 66 0.52 -8.48 9.34
CA PHE A 66 -0.44 -7.45 8.95
C PHE A 66 -1.86 -7.78 9.46
N MET A 67 -2.32 -9.01 9.24
CA MET A 67 -3.61 -9.48 9.74
C MET A 67 -3.70 -9.31 11.26
N HIS A 68 -2.65 -9.70 11.98
CA HIS A 68 -2.60 -9.64 13.44
C HIS A 68 -2.45 -8.21 13.99
N ASP A 69 -1.39 -7.51 13.59
CA ASP A 69 -0.92 -6.26 14.20
C ASP A 69 -1.61 -5.01 13.66
N VAL A 70 -2.12 -5.06 12.42
CA VAL A 70 -2.80 -3.94 11.76
C VAL A 70 -4.30 -4.17 11.73
N LEU A 71 -4.74 -5.35 11.29
CA LEU A 71 -6.17 -5.64 11.17
C LEU A 71 -6.81 -6.17 12.46
N ASN A 72 -6.02 -6.60 13.46
CA ASN A 72 -6.52 -7.24 14.68
C ASN A 72 -7.29 -8.55 14.41
N GLU A 73 -6.84 -9.30 13.40
CA GLU A 73 -7.39 -10.60 12.98
C GLU A 73 -6.44 -11.74 13.39
N TYR A 74 -6.81 -12.44 14.47
CA TYR A 74 -5.94 -13.41 15.14
C TYR A 74 -6.20 -14.87 14.74
N SER A 75 -7.33 -15.15 14.06
CA SER A 75 -7.89 -16.51 13.94
C SER A 75 -7.61 -17.22 12.61
N MET A 76 -6.36 -17.10 12.13
CA MET A 76 -5.97 -17.53 10.78
C MET A 76 -4.90 -18.61 10.82
N SER A 77 -5.17 -19.76 10.18
CA SER A 77 -4.18 -20.82 10.04
C SER A 77 -3.17 -20.48 8.96
N ASP A 78 -1.93 -20.95 9.14
CA ASP A 78 -0.84 -20.73 8.19
C ASP A 78 -1.15 -21.32 6.81
N ILE A 79 -1.89 -22.45 6.75
CA ILE A 79 -2.34 -23.07 5.49
C ILE A 79 -3.29 -22.14 4.73
N LEU A 80 -4.19 -21.46 5.43
CA LEU A 80 -5.12 -20.53 4.81
C LEU A 80 -4.40 -19.28 4.31
N LEU A 81 -3.46 -18.75 5.11
CA LEU A 81 -2.64 -17.60 4.71
C LEU A 81 -1.77 -17.92 3.50
N ALA A 82 -1.20 -19.12 3.42
CA ALA A 82 -0.38 -19.55 2.27
C ALA A 82 -1.18 -19.67 0.96
N ARG A 83 -2.53 -19.74 1.04
CA ARG A 83 -3.44 -19.80 -0.11
C ARG A 83 -4.21 -18.50 -0.32
N THR A 84 -3.71 -17.41 0.25
CA THR A 84 -4.34 -16.10 0.14
C THR A 84 -3.75 -15.35 -1.04
N GLU A 85 -4.62 -14.84 -1.90
CA GLU A 85 -4.27 -14.00 -3.03
C GLU A 85 -4.35 -12.53 -2.61
N VAL A 86 -3.41 -11.73 -3.12
CA VAL A 86 -3.45 -10.26 -3.00
C VAL A 86 -3.40 -9.66 -4.40
N ALA A 87 -4.43 -8.88 -4.74
CA ALA A 87 -4.58 -8.25 -6.04
C ALA A 87 -4.69 -6.73 -5.90
N THR A 88 -4.16 -5.99 -6.87
CA THR A 88 -4.35 -4.53 -7.00
C THR A 88 -5.28 -4.18 -8.14
N GLU A 89 -5.93 -3.02 -8.07
CA GLU A 89 -6.81 -2.53 -9.14
C GLU A 89 -7.92 -3.55 -9.50
N TYR A 90 -8.46 -4.24 -8.48
CA TYR A 90 -9.41 -5.34 -8.65
C TYR A 90 -10.72 -4.83 -9.27
N VAL A 91 -10.97 -5.24 -10.50
CA VAL A 91 -12.11 -4.76 -11.30
C VAL A 91 -13.41 -5.35 -10.77
N LEU A 92 -14.36 -4.47 -10.50
CA LEU A 92 -15.75 -4.79 -10.18
C LEU A 92 -16.64 -4.54 -11.41
N ASP A 93 -17.92 -4.89 -11.25
CA ASP A 93 -18.96 -4.49 -12.19
C ASP A 93 -19.00 -2.96 -12.34
N HIS A 94 -19.32 -2.49 -13.56
CA HIS A 94 -19.44 -1.05 -13.89
C HIS A 94 -18.13 -0.24 -13.79
N GLU A 95 -16.99 -0.84 -14.15
CA GLU A 95 -15.67 -0.19 -14.25
C GLU A 95 -15.11 0.36 -12.94
N ARG A 96 -15.70 0.00 -11.80
CA ARG A 96 -15.13 0.32 -10.49
C ARG A 96 -13.96 -0.60 -10.18
N ARG A 97 -13.01 -0.10 -9.38
CA ARG A 97 -11.80 -0.82 -9.02
C ARG A 97 -11.51 -0.65 -7.54
N ILE A 98 -11.33 -1.76 -6.83
CA ILE A 98 -10.85 -1.75 -5.45
C ILE A 98 -9.32 -1.69 -5.52
N ASP A 99 -8.71 -0.77 -4.77
CA ASP A 99 -7.27 -0.53 -4.86
C ASP A 99 -6.44 -1.77 -4.50
N ILE A 100 -6.78 -2.44 -3.39
CA ILE A 100 -6.17 -3.72 -2.99
C ILE A 100 -7.27 -4.66 -2.47
N VAL A 101 -7.18 -5.94 -2.84
CA VAL A 101 -8.00 -7.02 -2.30
C VAL A 101 -7.08 -8.08 -1.71
N ILE A 102 -7.38 -8.50 -0.48
CA ILE A 102 -6.80 -9.71 0.12
C ILE A 102 -7.93 -10.75 0.18
N GLN A 103 -7.78 -11.89 -0.48
CA GLN A 103 -8.87 -12.87 -0.57
C GLN A 103 -8.43 -14.33 -0.50
N ASN A 104 -9.34 -15.14 -0.01
CA ASN A 104 -9.34 -16.60 -0.14
C ASN A 104 -10.77 -17.13 0.04
N PRO A 105 -11.03 -18.45 0.03
CA PRO A 105 -12.39 -18.97 0.18
C PRO A 105 -13.12 -18.55 1.47
N ARG A 106 -12.40 -18.16 2.53
CA ARG A 106 -12.97 -17.77 3.83
C ARG A 106 -13.29 -16.28 3.90
N PHE A 107 -12.44 -15.41 3.36
CA PHE A 107 -12.62 -13.97 3.48
C PHE A 107 -12.31 -13.21 2.19
N PHE A 108 -12.87 -12.02 2.09
CA PHE A 108 -12.57 -11.04 1.06
C PHE A 108 -12.44 -9.69 1.76
N ILE A 109 -11.23 -9.14 1.82
CA ILE A 109 -10.92 -7.88 2.50
C ILE A 109 -10.66 -6.82 1.42
N PRO A 110 -11.64 -5.95 1.15
CA PRO A 110 -11.40 -4.80 0.29
C PRO A 110 -10.63 -3.74 1.06
N ILE A 111 -9.61 -3.16 0.42
CA ILE A 111 -8.82 -2.05 0.96
C ILE A 111 -8.88 -0.91 -0.05
N GLU A 112 -9.43 0.21 0.38
CA GLU A 112 -9.45 1.46 -0.39
C GLU A 112 -8.37 2.40 0.14
N VAL A 113 -7.53 2.93 -0.74
CA VAL A 113 -6.37 3.74 -0.40
C VAL A 113 -6.59 5.19 -0.81
N LYS A 114 -6.47 6.12 0.15
CA LYS A 114 -6.56 7.57 -0.10
C LYS A 114 -5.33 8.30 0.43
N ILE A 115 -4.43 8.66 -0.48
CA ILE A 115 -3.29 9.52 -0.15
C ILE A 115 -3.59 10.95 -0.57
N TYR A 116 -3.98 11.13 -1.83
CA TYR A 116 -4.27 12.43 -2.45
C TYR A 116 -5.58 12.43 -3.26
N ALA A 117 -6.08 11.25 -3.65
CA ALA A 117 -7.34 11.16 -4.39
C ALA A 117 -8.53 11.68 -3.57
N ALA A 118 -9.43 12.36 -4.26
CA ALA A 118 -10.73 12.70 -3.71
C ALA A 118 -11.59 11.43 -3.53
N GLU A 119 -12.59 11.53 -2.65
CA GLU A 119 -13.58 10.48 -2.51
C GLU A 119 -14.48 10.39 -3.74
N GLN A 120 -14.97 9.19 -4.03
CA GLN A 120 -15.98 8.95 -5.05
C GLN A 120 -17.32 8.60 -4.40
N GLU A 121 -18.43 8.96 -5.06
CA GLU A 121 -19.77 8.72 -4.52
C GLU A 121 -20.03 7.24 -4.29
N GLY A 122 -20.48 6.89 -3.09
CA GLY A 122 -20.84 5.52 -2.70
C GLY A 122 -19.70 4.52 -2.85
N GLN A 123 -18.45 4.97 -2.83
CA GLN A 123 -17.29 4.10 -3.00
C GLN A 123 -17.18 3.07 -1.89
N CYS A 124 -17.18 3.53 -0.63
CA CYS A 124 -17.16 2.63 0.51
C CYS A 124 -18.40 1.72 0.56
N TYR A 125 -19.57 2.27 0.22
CA TYR A 125 -20.81 1.48 0.21
C TYR A 125 -20.72 0.29 -0.75
N ASP A 126 -20.32 0.56 -2.00
CA ASP A 126 -20.28 -0.45 -3.05
C ASP A 126 -19.18 -1.48 -2.80
N TYR A 127 -18.02 -1.07 -2.26
CA TYR A 127 -16.90 -1.99 -2.01
C TYR A 127 -17.17 -2.91 -0.82
N TYR A 128 -17.85 -2.40 0.20
CA TYR A 128 -18.26 -3.23 1.33
C TYR A 128 -19.21 -4.38 0.93
N GLN A 129 -19.97 -4.25 -0.17
CA GLN A 129 -20.85 -5.35 -0.62
C GLN A 129 -20.09 -6.63 -1.00
N TYR A 130 -18.80 -6.50 -1.33
CA TYR A 130 -17.92 -7.63 -1.64
C TYR A 130 -17.19 -8.17 -0.40
N ALA A 131 -17.22 -7.44 0.72
CA ALA A 131 -16.56 -7.87 1.95
C ALA A 131 -17.18 -9.19 2.46
N LYS A 132 -16.32 -10.19 2.68
CA LYS A 132 -16.72 -11.48 3.22
C LYS A 132 -15.93 -11.75 4.49
N ASN A 133 -16.64 -11.95 5.61
CA ASN A 133 -16.04 -12.17 6.93
C ASN A 133 -14.95 -11.14 7.28
N SER A 134 -15.19 -9.88 6.90
CA SER A 134 -14.24 -8.79 7.08
C SER A 134 -14.95 -7.44 7.15
N ARG A 135 -14.18 -6.42 7.54
CA ARG A 135 -14.52 -5.00 7.33
C ARG A 135 -13.95 -4.52 6.00
N LEU A 136 -14.51 -3.44 5.48
CA LEU A 136 -13.80 -2.61 4.49
C LEU A 136 -12.64 -1.92 5.19
N VAL A 137 -11.43 -2.04 4.67
CA VAL A 137 -10.28 -1.29 5.18
C VAL A 137 -10.20 0.02 4.42
N TYR A 138 -10.16 1.14 5.13
CA TYR A 138 -9.99 2.48 4.56
C TYR A 138 -8.64 3.03 5.00
N LEU A 139 -7.67 2.97 4.09
CA LEU A 139 -6.27 3.32 4.35
C LEU A 139 -5.99 4.73 3.86
N THR A 140 -5.87 5.67 4.78
CA THR A 140 -5.59 7.08 4.46
C THR A 140 -4.22 7.51 4.97
N ARG A 141 -3.78 8.74 4.66
CA ARG A 141 -2.50 9.25 5.22
C ARG A 141 -2.48 9.21 6.75
N PHE A 142 -3.58 9.63 7.38
CA PHE A 142 -3.63 9.89 8.83
C PHE A 142 -4.81 9.19 9.55
N GLY A 143 -5.45 8.22 8.91
CA GLY A 143 -6.53 7.43 9.52
C GLY A 143 -7.88 8.14 9.55
N ASN A 144 -8.09 9.11 8.64
CA ASN A 144 -9.36 9.80 8.50
C ASN A 144 -10.49 8.82 8.14
N VAL A 145 -11.66 9.06 8.73
CA VAL A 145 -12.87 8.32 8.38
C VAL A 145 -13.39 8.76 7.01
N PRO A 146 -13.99 7.85 6.21
CA PRO A 146 -14.62 8.24 4.96
C PRO A 146 -15.86 9.09 5.21
N SER A 147 -16.08 10.08 4.35
CA SER A 147 -17.25 10.95 4.47
C SER A 147 -18.56 10.19 4.17
N GLU A 148 -19.68 10.80 4.50
CA GLU A 148 -20.99 10.28 4.12
C GLU A 148 -21.14 10.13 2.59
N TYR A 149 -20.52 11.01 1.80
CA TYR A 149 -20.55 10.94 0.34
C TYR A 149 -20.00 9.61 -0.20
N SER A 150 -18.93 9.08 0.40
CA SER A 150 -18.37 7.77 0.06
C SER A 150 -19.16 6.59 0.66
N ARG A 151 -19.80 6.79 1.81
CA ARG A 151 -20.54 5.74 2.54
C ARG A 151 -22.00 5.59 2.15
N LYS A 152 -22.60 6.58 1.47
CA LYS A 152 -24.01 6.53 1.05
C LYS A 152 -24.21 5.68 -0.20
N LYS A 153 -25.31 4.95 -0.28
CA LYS A 153 -25.74 4.27 -1.50
C LYS A 153 -26.13 5.32 -2.56
N LYS A 154 -25.65 5.16 -3.81
CA LYS A 154 -25.90 6.11 -4.91
C LYS A 154 -27.38 6.40 -5.19
N SER A 155 -28.24 5.38 -5.07
CA SER A 155 -29.68 5.48 -5.40
C SER A 155 -30.58 5.13 -4.20
N GLY A 156 -30.19 5.52 -2.99
CA GLY A 156 -30.98 5.27 -1.79
C GLY A 156 -30.56 6.12 -0.60
N THR A 157 -31.18 5.85 0.55
CA THR A 157 -30.89 6.53 1.83
C THR A 157 -29.97 5.74 2.74
N ASP A 158 -29.60 4.52 2.35
CA ASP A 158 -28.73 3.65 3.14
C ASP A 158 -27.32 4.25 3.22
N ILE A 159 -26.76 4.27 4.42
CA ILE A 159 -25.40 4.72 4.68
C ILE A 159 -24.67 3.58 5.37
N LEU A 160 -23.50 3.21 4.84
CA LEU A 160 -22.64 2.20 5.45
C LEU A 160 -22.20 2.67 6.85
N PRO A 161 -22.52 1.93 7.93
CA PRO A 161 -22.09 2.29 9.27
C PRO A 161 -20.55 2.26 9.42
N ILE A 162 -20.01 3.16 10.25
CA ILE A 162 -18.55 3.28 10.45
C ILE A 162 -17.96 2.01 11.08
N ASP A 163 -18.70 1.28 11.90
CA ASP A 163 -18.22 0.03 12.51
C ASP A 163 -18.02 -1.11 11.51
N ARG A 164 -18.49 -0.96 10.26
CA ARG A 164 -18.19 -1.85 9.13
C ARG A 164 -16.92 -1.47 8.37
N ILE A 165 -16.30 -0.35 8.73
CA ILE A 165 -15.10 0.20 8.10
C ILE A 165 -13.97 0.26 9.13
N GLN A 166 -12.86 -0.38 8.83
CA GLN A 166 -11.64 -0.26 9.61
C GLN A 166 -10.77 0.84 9.01
N CYS A 167 -10.73 1.99 9.67
CA CYS A 167 -9.88 3.09 9.26
C CYS A 167 -8.46 2.85 9.79
N ILE A 168 -7.50 2.78 8.87
CA ILE A 168 -6.08 2.68 9.18
C ILE A 168 -5.33 3.82 8.50
N SER A 169 -4.12 4.06 8.97
CA SER A 169 -3.28 5.13 8.50
C SER A 169 -1.95 4.60 7.99
N TRP A 170 -1.48 5.23 6.92
CA TRP A 170 -0.14 5.05 6.46
C TRP A 170 0.88 5.54 7.51
N ALA A 171 0.68 6.75 8.05
CA ALA A 171 1.66 7.39 8.93
C ALA A 171 1.86 6.68 10.28
N LYS A 172 0.81 6.12 10.88
CA LYS A 172 0.91 5.47 12.18
C LYS A 172 0.88 3.95 12.04
N ASP A 173 -0.08 3.39 11.32
CA ASP A 173 -0.32 1.95 11.34
C ASP A 173 0.64 1.21 10.40
N ILE A 174 0.75 1.63 9.13
CA ILE A 174 1.67 0.98 8.17
C ILE A 174 3.13 1.28 8.50
N CYS A 175 3.53 2.56 8.69
CA CYS A 175 4.91 2.88 9.06
C CYS A 175 5.29 2.26 10.41
N GLY A 176 4.40 2.32 11.41
CA GLY A 176 4.65 1.70 12.71
C GLY A 176 4.80 0.19 12.63
N TRP A 177 3.99 -0.48 11.82
CA TRP A 177 4.08 -1.91 11.54
C TRP A 177 5.40 -2.28 10.85
N LEU A 178 5.76 -1.59 9.77
CA LEU A 178 7.00 -1.86 9.04
C LEU A 178 8.24 -1.60 9.92
N ASN A 179 8.25 -0.52 10.70
CA ASN A 179 9.33 -0.22 11.64
C ASN A 179 9.51 -1.34 12.68
N LYS A 180 8.41 -1.89 13.24
CA LYS A 180 8.49 -3.05 14.14
C LYS A 180 9.07 -4.29 13.46
N LEU A 181 8.69 -4.55 12.21
CA LEU A 181 9.21 -5.68 11.46
C LEU A 181 10.70 -5.55 11.13
N THR A 182 11.20 -4.35 10.86
CA THR A 182 12.64 -4.16 10.58
C THR A 182 13.53 -4.61 11.73
N ALA A 183 13.06 -4.54 12.98
CA ALA A 183 13.80 -5.03 14.14
C ALA A 183 13.94 -6.57 14.19
N GLN A 184 13.15 -7.29 13.38
CA GLN A 184 13.06 -8.74 13.37
C GLN A 184 13.60 -9.37 12.07
N LEU A 185 13.95 -8.55 11.07
CA LEU A 185 14.44 -9.01 9.77
C LEU A 185 15.97 -9.09 9.73
N ALA A 186 16.49 -10.15 9.11
CA ALA A 186 17.90 -10.25 8.75
C ALA A 186 18.22 -9.48 7.47
N GLU A 187 19.48 -9.07 7.31
CA GLU A 187 19.97 -8.49 6.05
C GLU A 187 19.94 -9.51 4.90
N PRO A 188 19.71 -9.07 3.63
CA PRO A 188 19.51 -7.69 3.16
C PRO A 188 18.04 -7.21 3.20
N ARG A 189 17.10 -8.04 3.70
CA ARG A 189 15.66 -7.74 3.69
C ARG A 189 15.30 -6.56 4.60
N MET A 190 16.03 -6.40 5.70
CA MET A 190 15.89 -5.24 6.58
C MET A 190 16.14 -3.93 5.83
N GLU A 191 17.24 -3.84 5.07
CA GLU A 191 17.62 -2.63 4.35
C GLU A 191 16.59 -2.26 3.26
N PHE A 192 16.02 -3.24 2.56
CA PHE A 192 14.94 -2.99 1.59
C PHE A 192 13.71 -2.36 2.25
N VAL A 193 13.23 -2.95 3.36
CA VAL A 193 12.05 -2.44 4.07
C VAL A 193 12.34 -1.06 4.68
N LYS A 194 13.52 -0.84 5.26
CA LYS A 194 13.94 0.47 5.78
C LYS A 194 13.93 1.55 4.71
N ASN A 195 14.47 1.26 3.53
CA ASN A 195 14.49 2.22 2.43
C ASN A 195 13.08 2.52 1.91
N ALA A 196 12.21 1.52 1.82
CA ALA A 196 10.81 1.73 1.44
C ALA A 196 10.06 2.60 2.48
N VAL A 197 10.22 2.31 3.78
CA VAL A 197 9.62 3.11 4.87
C VAL A 197 10.15 4.53 4.86
N LYS A 198 11.47 4.73 4.77
CA LYS A 198 12.09 6.05 4.77
C LYS A 198 11.59 6.90 3.59
N ASN A 199 11.61 6.33 2.38
CA ASN A 199 11.12 7.03 1.19
C ASN A 199 9.65 7.41 1.32
N PHE A 200 8.87 6.58 2.00
CA PHE A 200 7.45 6.79 2.22
C PHE A 200 7.15 7.84 3.30
N GLU A 201 7.82 7.77 4.46
CA GLU A 201 7.71 8.76 5.54
C GLU A 201 8.13 10.16 5.05
N GLU A 202 9.26 10.25 4.35
CA GLU A 202 9.69 11.51 3.75
C GLU A 202 8.65 12.08 2.80
N HIS A 203 7.97 11.23 2.02
CA HIS A 203 6.98 11.68 1.08
C HIS A 203 5.67 12.13 1.75
N LEU A 204 5.18 11.37 2.73
CA LEU A 204 3.99 11.74 3.51
C LEU A 204 4.19 13.06 4.29
N LEU A 205 5.37 13.25 4.88
CA LEU A 205 5.68 14.37 5.79
C LEU A 205 6.12 15.64 5.05
N LYS A 206 6.79 15.54 3.89
CA LYS A 206 7.19 16.73 3.11
C LYS A 206 5.99 17.57 2.62
N HIS A 207 4.82 16.95 2.46
CA HIS A 207 3.59 17.66 2.06
C HIS A 207 2.72 18.16 3.23
N LEU A 208 3.14 18.00 4.49
CA LEU A 208 2.54 18.70 5.64
C LEU A 208 3.06 20.14 5.80
N LYS A 209 4.24 20.46 5.26
CA LYS A 209 4.87 21.78 5.41
C LYS A 209 4.37 22.84 4.43
N ASN A 210 3.46 22.47 3.52
CA ASN A 210 2.89 23.37 2.50
C ASN A 210 1.36 23.57 2.69
N LEU A 211 0.84 23.31 3.88
CA LEU A 211 -0.52 23.68 4.29
C LEU A 211 -0.44 24.69 5.44
#